data_AF-A0A2T3A5E5-F1
#
_entry.id   AF-A0A2T3A5E5-F1
#
_cell.length_a   1.000
_cell.length_b   1.000
_cell.length_c   1.000
_cell.angle_alpha   90.00
_cell.angle_beta   90.00
_cell.angle_gamma   90.00
#
_symmetry.space_group_name_H-M   'P 1'
#
loop_
_entity.id
_entity.type
_entity.pdbx_description
1 polymer ?
#
loop_
_entity_poly.entity_id
_entity_poly.type
_entity_poly.pdbx_seq_one_letter_code
_entity_poly.pdbx_strand_id
1 'polypeptide(L)'
;MTLAVRGVVELFPLVKRENEVDRQILAFSISHDHCSVRIYGYYPVVGAKDTKYYRHPIHKFDFTALDGQDKWASYRFTKNVYHAWMPAHFKKICSAIDQLPLNVDFGVATPSESIGPLQDLENAEADFVSPLVDKDGQTDGASQTTTPVTTFSKPGPAAKRMKSPVNKV
;
A
#
# COMPACT_ATOMS: atom_id res chain seq x y z
N MET A 1 -0.59 -0.93 0.38
CA MET A 1 0.68 -1.46 0.91
C MET A 1 1.54 -0.44 1.66
N THR A 2 1.63 0.82 1.21
CA THR A 2 2.49 1.83 1.88
C THR A 2 2.21 2.02 3.37
N LEU A 3 0.96 1.97 3.82
CA LEU A 3 0.63 2.07 5.25
C LEU A 3 1.20 0.92 6.09
N ALA A 4 1.10 -0.32 5.61
CA ALA A 4 1.66 -1.48 6.29
C ALA A 4 3.20 -1.40 6.36
N VAL A 5 3.84 -1.03 5.25
CA VAL A 5 5.29 -0.83 5.18
C VAL A 5 5.72 0.29 6.15
N ARG A 6 4.95 1.38 6.21
CA ARG A 6 5.21 2.50 7.13
C ARG A 6 5.19 2.06 8.59
N GLY A 7 4.19 1.27 9.01
CA GLY A 7 4.13 0.77 10.39
C GLY A 7 5.37 -0.06 10.78
N VAL A 8 5.86 -0.91 9.87
CA VAL A 8 7.11 -1.64 10.10
C VAL A 8 8.30 -0.69 10.16
N VAL A 9 8.38 0.31 9.28
CA VAL A 9 9.53 1.23 9.23
C VAL A 9 9.57 2.19 10.40
N GLU A 10 8.44 2.60 10.96
CA GLU A 10 8.40 3.46 12.16
C GLU A 10 8.86 2.72 13.42
N LEU A 11 8.77 1.38 13.45
CA LEU A 11 9.20 0.55 14.58
C LEU A 11 10.74 0.46 14.72
N PHE A 12 11.46 0.24 13.63
CA PHE A 12 12.90 -0.11 13.68
C PHE A 12 13.83 1.03 14.16
N PRO A 13 13.57 2.31 13.83
CA PRO A 13 14.33 3.43 14.39
C PRO A 13 14.24 3.54 15.91
N LEU A 14 13.12 3.12 16.52
CA LEU A 14 12.93 3.16 17.98
C LEU A 14 13.92 2.23 18.71
N VAL A 15 14.44 1.24 18.01
CA VAL A 15 15.41 0.25 18.52
C VAL A 15 16.76 0.34 17.82
N LYS A 16 17.05 1.43 17.09
CA LYS A 16 18.32 1.69 16.38
C LYS A 16 18.71 0.61 15.37
N ARG A 17 17.71 0.05 14.67
CA ARG A 17 17.86 -1.04 13.67
C ARG A 17 17.31 -0.64 12.29
N GLU A 18 17.29 0.65 11.99
CA GLU A 18 16.78 1.19 10.72
C GLU A 18 17.50 0.64 9.48
N ASN A 19 18.78 0.27 9.61
CA ASN A 19 19.56 -0.37 8.56
C ASN A 19 19.00 -1.74 8.13
N GLU A 20 18.24 -2.42 8.99
CA GLU A 20 17.61 -3.68 8.62
C GLU A 20 16.41 -3.48 7.71
N VAL A 21 15.78 -2.31 7.71
CA VAL A 21 14.59 -2.02 6.89
C VAL A 21 14.91 -1.15 5.68
N ASP A 22 16.00 -0.36 5.71
CA ASP A 22 16.40 0.45 4.57
C ASP A 22 16.62 -0.39 3.31
N ARG A 23 15.93 0.00 2.24
CA ARG A 23 15.96 -0.64 0.91
C ARG A 23 15.60 -2.13 0.89
N GLN A 24 15.04 -2.66 1.97
CA GLN A 24 14.54 -4.03 2.03
C GLN A 24 13.08 -4.10 1.56
N ILE A 25 12.72 -5.19 0.88
CA ILE A 25 11.31 -5.45 0.56
C ILE A 25 10.59 -5.87 1.84
N LEU A 26 9.61 -5.07 2.25
CA LEU A 26 8.83 -5.28 3.47
C LEU A 26 7.38 -5.68 3.20
N ALA A 27 6.94 -5.60 1.95
CA ALA A 27 5.61 -6.04 1.56
C ALA A 27 5.54 -6.34 0.07
N PHE A 28 4.53 -7.11 -0.31
CA PHE A 28 4.23 -7.42 -1.71
C PHE A 28 2.82 -6.98 -2.07
N SER A 29 2.57 -6.65 -3.33
CA SER A 29 1.21 -6.60 -3.89
C SER A 29 1.15 -7.38 -5.17
N ILE A 30 -0.03 -7.94 -5.42
CA ILE A 30 -0.37 -8.64 -6.65
C ILE A 30 -1.65 -8.00 -7.17
N SER A 31 -1.59 -7.47 -8.40
CA SER A 31 -2.76 -6.97 -9.12
C SER A 31 -2.94 -7.78 -10.39
N HIS A 32 -4.18 -8.00 -10.81
CA HIS A 32 -4.48 -8.77 -12.00
C HIS A 32 -5.66 -8.17 -12.77
N ASP A 33 -5.78 -8.56 -14.04
CA ASP A 33 -6.96 -8.37 -14.88
C ASP A 33 -7.29 -9.70 -15.57
N HIS A 34 -8.08 -9.64 -16.65
CA HIS A 34 -8.57 -10.82 -17.35
C HIS A 34 -7.47 -11.68 -18.01
N CYS A 35 -6.27 -11.14 -18.25
CA CYS A 35 -5.18 -11.88 -18.87
C CYS A 35 -3.82 -11.70 -18.20
N SER A 36 -3.62 -10.64 -17.40
CA SER A 36 -2.31 -10.29 -16.86
C SER A 36 -2.26 -10.29 -15.34
N VAL A 37 -1.07 -10.57 -14.81
CA VAL A 37 -0.72 -10.42 -13.39
C VAL A 37 0.50 -9.50 -13.29
N ARG A 38 0.50 -8.65 -12.26
CA ARG A 38 1.61 -7.74 -11.94
C ARG A 38 1.93 -7.87 -10.45
N ILE A 39 3.15 -8.29 -10.16
CA ILE A 39 3.67 -8.49 -8.81
C ILE A 39 4.67 -7.37 -8.51
N TYR A 40 4.51 -6.75 -7.35
CA TYR A 40 5.36 -5.69 -6.88
C TYR A 40 5.89 -5.96 -5.47
N GLY A 41 7.14 -5.56 -5.21
CA GLY A 41 7.71 -5.43 -3.88
C GLY A 41 7.70 -3.97 -3.45
N TYR A 42 7.48 -3.70 -2.16
CA TYR A 42 7.52 -2.36 -1.58
C TYR A 42 8.69 -2.27 -0.61
N TYR A 43 9.47 -1.21 -0.75
CA TYR A 43 10.64 -0.96 0.09
C TYR A 43 10.72 0.52 0.48
N PRO A 44 11.21 0.81 1.69
CA PRO A 44 11.52 2.17 2.10
C PRO A 44 12.93 2.58 1.65
N VAL A 45 13.18 3.88 1.53
CA VAL A 45 14.51 4.47 1.59
C VAL A 45 14.51 5.39 2.80
N VAL A 46 15.24 4.99 3.83
CA VAL A 46 15.30 5.68 5.12
C VAL A 46 16.38 6.75 5.04
N GLY A 47 15.97 8.02 4.99
CA GLY A 47 16.87 9.17 5.06
C GLY A 47 17.00 9.70 6.48
N ALA A 48 17.88 10.69 6.66
CA ALA A 48 18.11 11.33 7.96
C ALA A 48 16.92 12.13 8.49
N LYS A 49 16.01 12.58 7.61
CA LYS A 49 14.84 13.42 7.97
C LYS A 49 13.53 12.80 7.53
N ASP A 50 13.50 12.17 6.36
CA ASP A 50 12.30 11.60 5.76
C ASP A 50 12.55 10.17 5.30
N THR A 51 11.48 9.37 5.34
CA THR A 51 11.45 8.05 4.71
C THR A 51 10.57 8.12 3.47
N LYS A 52 11.11 7.65 2.35
CA LYS A 52 10.38 7.55 1.08
C LYS A 52 10.02 6.10 0.81
N TYR A 53 8.85 5.87 0.24
CA TYR A 53 8.35 4.53 -0.03
C TYR A 53 8.24 4.31 -1.53
N TYR A 54 8.84 3.22 -2.00
CA TYR A 54 8.90 2.89 -3.42
C TYR A 54 8.28 1.53 -3.68
N ARG A 55 7.93 1.32 -4.93
CA ARG A 55 7.41 0.07 -5.46
C ARG A 55 8.31 -0.42 -6.59
N HIS A 56 8.83 -1.63 -6.46
CA HIS A 56 9.64 -2.31 -7.46
C HIS A 56 8.80 -3.36 -8.21
N PRO A 57 8.69 -3.31 -9.55
CA PRO A 57 8.09 -4.39 -10.32
C PRO A 57 8.95 -5.65 -10.22
N ILE A 58 8.42 -6.71 -9.62
CA ILE A 58 9.10 -8.01 -9.52
C ILE A 58 8.83 -8.82 -10.78
N HIS A 59 7.56 -8.88 -11.20
CA HIS A 59 7.17 -9.62 -12.38
C HIS A 59 5.86 -9.08 -12.98
N LYS A 60 5.75 -9.13 -14.30
CA LYS A 60 4.53 -8.83 -15.05
C LYS A 60 4.43 -9.86 -16.16
N PHE A 61 3.31 -10.55 -16.25
CA PHE A 61 3.12 -11.62 -17.22
C PHE A 61 1.66 -11.78 -17.60
N ASP A 62 1.44 -12.35 -18.79
CA ASP A 62 0.13 -12.76 -19.28
C ASP A 62 -0.03 -14.25 -18.98
N PHE A 63 -1.05 -14.61 -18.18
CA PHE A 63 -1.28 -15.99 -17.76
C PHE A 63 -2.15 -16.79 -18.74
N THR A 64 -2.62 -16.15 -19.80
CA THR A 64 -3.37 -16.77 -20.91
C THR A 64 -2.47 -17.05 -22.11
N ALA A 65 -1.32 -16.37 -22.19
CA ALA A 65 -0.30 -16.63 -23.20
C ALA A 65 0.34 -18.03 -23.05
N LEU A 66 0.93 -18.51 -24.15
CA LEU A 66 1.69 -19.77 -24.22
C LEU A 66 0.94 -20.96 -23.60
N ASP A 67 -0.35 -21.09 -23.92
CA ASP A 67 -1.24 -22.15 -23.39
C ASP A 67 -1.28 -22.20 -21.85
N GLY A 68 -1.16 -21.04 -21.20
CA GLY A 68 -1.27 -20.92 -19.75
C GLY A 68 -0.05 -21.42 -18.98
N GLN A 69 1.15 -21.41 -19.59
CA GLN A 69 2.41 -21.80 -18.95
C GLN A 69 2.60 -21.15 -17.56
N ASP A 70 2.22 -19.88 -17.41
CA ASP A 70 2.37 -19.12 -16.17
C ASP A 70 1.10 -19.03 -15.30
N LYS A 71 0.06 -19.81 -15.62
CA LYS A 71 -1.24 -19.80 -14.89
C LYS A 71 -1.10 -19.94 -13.38
N TRP A 72 -0.11 -20.69 -12.92
CA TRP A 72 0.12 -20.97 -11.49
C TRP A 72 1.22 -20.12 -10.85
N ALA A 73 1.84 -19.20 -11.59
CA ALA A 73 2.99 -18.43 -11.09
C ALA A 73 2.62 -17.54 -9.89
N SER A 74 1.50 -16.83 -9.94
CA SER A 74 1.02 -15.98 -8.84
C SER A 74 0.69 -16.80 -7.59
N TYR A 75 0.04 -17.96 -7.75
CA TYR A 75 -0.25 -18.88 -6.66
C TYR A 75 1.02 -19.39 -5.97
N ARG A 76 2.01 -19.85 -6.76
CA ARG A 76 3.30 -20.31 -6.22
C ARG A 76 4.05 -19.18 -5.51
N PHE A 77 4.05 -17.98 -6.08
CA PHE A 77 4.64 -16.81 -5.46
C PHE A 77 4.00 -16.52 -4.09
N THR A 78 2.68 -16.45 -4.02
CA THR A 78 1.96 -16.22 -2.75
C THR A 78 2.26 -17.30 -1.71
N LYS A 79 2.24 -18.59 -2.09
CA LYS A 79 2.62 -19.67 -1.16
C LYS A 79 4.04 -19.51 -0.64
N ASN A 80 4.99 -19.15 -1.50
CA ASN A 80 6.38 -18.93 -1.09
C ASN A 80 6.51 -17.71 -0.16
N VAL A 81 5.73 -16.64 -0.37
CA VAL A 81 5.68 -15.51 0.56
C VAL A 81 5.26 -15.99 1.95
N TYR A 82 4.19 -16.79 2.07
CA TYR A 82 3.73 -17.28 3.37
C TYR A 82 4.65 -18.33 3.99
N HIS A 83 5.23 -19.23 3.19
CA HIS A 83 6.00 -20.36 3.71
C HIS A 83 7.46 -19.97 4.03
N ALA A 84 8.07 -19.10 3.23
CA ALA A 84 9.49 -18.78 3.36
C ALA A 84 9.73 -17.38 3.90
N TRP A 85 9.05 -16.36 3.36
CA TRP A 85 9.35 -14.97 3.68
C TRP A 85 8.65 -14.48 4.96
N MET A 86 7.36 -14.78 5.11
CA MET A 86 6.52 -14.31 6.23
C MET A 86 7.04 -14.74 7.60
N PRO A 87 7.50 -15.99 7.83
CA PRO A 87 8.00 -16.38 9.14
C PRO A 87 9.24 -15.60 9.56
N ALA A 88 10.17 -15.38 8.62
CA ALA A 88 11.37 -14.58 8.86
C ALA A 88 11.02 -13.11 9.12
N HIS A 89 10.10 -12.54 8.34
CA HIS A 89 9.63 -11.17 8.51
C HIS A 89 8.92 -10.96 9.85
N PHE A 90 8.03 -11.89 10.23
CA PHE A 90 7.33 -11.88 11.50
C PHE A 90 8.30 -11.95 12.68
N LYS A 91 9.27 -12.88 12.66
CA LYS A 91 10.30 -12.99 13.71
C LYS A 91 11.10 -11.70 13.85
N LYS A 92 11.42 -11.04 12.74
CA LYS A 92 12.15 -9.76 12.73
C LYS A 92 11.33 -8.65 13.40
N ILE A 93 10.02 -8.59 13.15
CA ILE A 93 9.12 -7.63 13.81
C ILE A 93 9.02 -7.92 15.30
N CYS A 94 8.75 -9.17 15.71
CA CYS A 94 8.72 -9.54 17.13
C CYS A 94 10.01 -9.16 17.85
N SER A 95 11.17 -9.48 17.24
CA SER A 95 12.47 -9.12 17.80
C SER A 95 12.66 -7.60 17.99
N ALA A 96 12.07 -6.76 17.13
CA ALA A 96 12.11 -5.32 17.32
C ALA A 96 11.15 -4.87 18.43
N ILE A 97 9.95 -5.47 18.52
CA ILE A 97 8.97 -5.19 19.59
C ILE A 97 9.55 -5.55 20.97
N ASP A 98 10.20 -6.70 21.10
CA ASP A 98 10.78 -7.19 22.36
C ASP A 98 11.90 -6.27 22.91
N GLN A 99 12.45 -5.40 22.06
CA GLN A 99 13.51 -4.45 22.41
C GLN A 99 12.99 -3.03 22.66
N LEU A 100 11.67 -2.80 22.56
CA LEU A 100 11.10 -1.50 22.82
C LEU A 100 11.24 -1.13 24.30
N PRO A 101 11.59 0.13 24.63
CA PRO A 101 11.51 0.61 26.00
C PRO A 101 10.06 0.61 26.49
N LEU A 102 9.84 0.45 27.80
CA LEU A 102 8.50 0.37 28.39
C LEU A 102 7.63 1.64 28.18
N ASN A 103 8.27 2.78 27.87
CA ASN A 103 7.64 4.10 27.81
C ASN A 103 7.77 4.74 26.41
N VAL A 104 7.57 3.96 25.34
CA VAL A 104 7.58 4.52 23.97
C VAL A 104 6.34 5.36 23.73
N ASP A 105 6.55 6.65 23.44
CA ASP A 105 5.50 7.52 22.88
C ASP A 105 5.47 7.36 21.36
N PHE A 106 4.35 6.84 20.85
CA PHE A 106 4.12 6.67 19.41
C PHE A 106 3.52 7.92 18.75
N GLY A 107 3.30 9.00 19.51
CA GLY A 107 2.74 10.26 18.99
C GLY A 107 1.32 10.12 18.44
N VAL A 108 0.59 9.08 18.86
CA VAL A 108 -0.81 8.89 18.49
C VAL A 108 -1.62 9.86 19.32
N ALA A 109 -2.20 10.88 18.69
CA ALA A 109 -3.18 11.73 19.35
C ALA A 109 -4.30 10.84 19.88
N THR A 110 -4.48 10.79 21.19
CA THR A 110 -5.62 10.12 21.80
C THR A 110 -6.88 10.80 21.25
N PRO A 111 -7.83 10.05 20.66
CA PRO A 111 -9.14 10.60 20.39
C PRO A 111 -9.68 11.12 21.73
N SER A 112 -9.96 12.42 21.80
CA SER A 112 -10.58 13.02 22.98
C SER A 112 -11.82 12.19 23.33
N GLU A 113 -11.93 11.77 24.60
CA GLU A 113 -13.06 11.02 25.13
C GLU A 113 -14.36 11.80 24.94
N SER A 114 -15.03 11.56 23.81
CA SER A 114 -16.44 11.87 23.62
C SER A 114 -17.06 10.79 22.73
N ILE A 115 -16.91 9.53 23.14
CA ILE A 115 -17.70 8.42 22.59
C ILE A 115 -18.84 8.18 23.58
N GLY A 116 -20.02 8.71 23.26
CA GLY A 116 -21.27 8.26 23.87
C GLY A 116 -21.56 6.79 23.49
N PRO A 117 -22.41 6.06 24.23
CA PRO A 117 -22.55 4.61 24.09
C PRO A 117 -22.92 4.17 22.67
N LEU A 118 -22.11 3.26 22.11
CA LEU A 118 -22.32 2.59 20.83
C LEU A 118 -23.34 1.45 21.04
N GLN A 119 -24.60 1.64 20.64
CA GLN A 119 -25.66 0.62 20.73
C GLN A 119 -26.33 0.28 19.40
N ASP A 120 -25.75 0.61 18.24
CA ASP A 120 -26.49 0.41 16.98
C ASP A 120 -25.61 -0.13 15.83
N LEU A 121 -24.84 -1.19 16.10
CA LEU A 121 -24.03 -1.89 15.09
C LEU A 121 -24.39 -3.37 14.93
N GLU A 122 -25.66 -3.75 15.13
CA GLU A 122 -26.15 -5.12 14.87
C GLU A 122 -27.04 -5.27 13.62
N ASN A 123 -27.28 -4.20 12.85
CA ASN A 123 -28.16 -4.27 11.66
C ASN A 123 -27.45 -4.26 10.30
N ALA A 124 -26.13 -4.45 10.23
CA ALA A 124 -25.36 -4.37 8.99
C ALA A 124 -24.90 -5.73 8.41
N GLU A 125 -25.46 -6.86 8.85
CA GLU A 125 -25.09 -8.21 8.35
C GLU A 125 -26.11 -8.83 7.38
N ALA A 126 -27.07 -8.08 6.86
CA ALA A 126 -28.17 -8.64 6.05
C ALA A 126 -28.09 -8.42 4.53
N ASP A 127 -27.01 -7.87 3.97
CA ASP A 127 -26.95 -7.50 2.53
C ASP A 127 -25.91 -8.26 1.67
N PHE A 128 -25.26 -9.30 2.21
CA PHE A 128 -24.17 -10.00 1.50
C PHE A 128 -24.52 -11.32 0.79
N VAL A 129 -25.81 -11.64 0.61
CA VAL A 129 -26.19 -12.81 -0.20
C VAL A 129 -27.26 -12.44 -1.22
N SER A 130 -26.85 -12.31 -2.48
CA SER A 130 -27.74 -12.49 -3.62
C SER A 130 -27.02 -13.33 -4.70
N PRO A 131 -27.67 -14.39 -5.25
CA PRO A 131 -27.06 -15.23 -6.28
C PRO A 131 -27.01 -14.51 -7.63
N LEU A 132 -25.86 -14.57 -8.29
CA LEU A 132 -25.70 -14.19 -9.70
C LEU A 132 -26.48 -15.17 -10.58
N VAL A 133 -27.45 -14.66 -11.33
CA VAL A 133 -28.08 -15.36 -12.47
C VAL A 133 -27.75 -14.55 -13.72
N ASP A 134 -27.16 -15.24 -14.69
CA ASP A 134 -26.74 -14.70 -15.99
C ASP A 134 -27.90 -14.10 -16.79
N LYS A 135 -27.64 -12.97 -17.45
CA LYS A 135 -28.31 -12.64 -18.71
C LYS A 135 -27.50 -11.68 -19.58
N ASP A 136 -27.21 -12.15 -20.78
CA ASP A 136 -26.56 -11.48 -21.90
C ASP A 136 -27.22 -10.17 -22.33
N GLY A 137 -26.41 -9.26 -22.89
CA GLY A 137 -26.88 -8.06 -23.58
C GLY A 137 -25.76 -7.09 -23.96
N GLN A 138 -25.29 -7.20 -25.21
CA GLN A 138 -24.28 -6.38 -25.87
C GLN A 138 -24.78 -4.94 -26.15
N THR A 139 -23.93 -3.91 -25.98
CA THR A 139 -23.61 -2.86 -27.00
C THR A 139 -22.68 -1.75 -26.48
N ASP A 140 -21.73 -1.42 -27.35
CA ASP A 140 -20.75 -0.33 -27.50
C ASP A 140 -20.82 0.96 -26.67
N GLY A 141 -19.64 1.47 -26.34
CA GLY A 141 -19.40 2.86 -25.95
C GLY A 141 -17.95 3.15 -25.54
N ALA A 142 -17.12 3.57 -26.49
CA ALA A 142 -15.74 3.99 -26.26
C ALA A 142 -15.67 5.33 -25.49
N SER A 143 -14.80 5.43 -24.47
CA SER A 143 -14.09 6.67 -24.11
C SER A 143 -12.92 6.44 -23.16
N GLN A 144 -11.90 7.28 -23.36
CA GLN A 144 -10.51 7.15 -22.97
C GLN A 144 -10.27 7.37 -21.47
N THR A 145 -9.37 6.59 -20.87
CA THR A 145 -8.94 6.75 -19.47
C THR A 145 -7.55 7.38 -19.40
N THR A 146 -7.49 8.71 -19.21
CA THR A 146 -6.29 9.40 -18.75
C THR A 146 -6.11 9.17 -17.25
N THR A 147 -4.97 8.63 -16.86
CA THR A 147 -4.58 8.36 -15.46
C THR A 147 -4.17 9.65 -14.75
N PRO A 148 -4.66 9.93 -13.52
CA PRO A 148 -4.05 10.96 -12.69
C PRO A 148 -2.94 10.36 -11.81
N VAL A 149 -1.72 10.87 -12.01
CA VAL A 149 -0.60 10.73 -11.08
C VAL A 149 -0.97 11.43 -9.77
N THR A 150 -1.00 10.69 -8.66
CA THR A 150 -1.25 11.28 -7.34
C THR A 150 0.08 11.56 -6.65
N THR A 151 0.49 12.83 -6.66
CA THR A 151 1.58 13.36 -5.82
C THR A 151 0.94 14.20 -4.73
N PHE A 152 1.06 13.79 -3.47
CA PHE A 152 0.62 14.61 -2.34
C PHE A 152 1.78 15.50 -1.88
N SER A 153 1.65 16.81 -2.07
CA SER A 153 2.45 17.83 -1.40
C SER A 153 1.52 18.72 -0.57
N LYS A 154 1.90 19.00 0.68
CA LYS A 154 1.15 19.85 1.61
C LYS A 154 1.07 21.29 1.07
N PRO A 155 -0.09 21.99 1.16
CA PRO A 155 -0.16 23.39 0.77
C PRO A 155 0.39 24.31 1.88
N GLY A 156 1.33 25.19 1.51
CA GLY A 156 1.74 26.35 2.30
C GLY A 156 0.88 27.59 2.01
N PRO A 157 0.93 28.65 2.84
CA PRO A 157 0.02 29.78 2.74
C PRO A 157 0.32 30.69 1.54
N ALA A 158 -0.76 31.25 0.97
CA ALA A 158 -0.77 31.99 -0.29
C ALA A 158 -0.01 33.33 -0.24
N ALA A 159 0.96 33.52 -1.14
CA ALA A 159 1.60 34.81 -1.39
C ALA A 159 0.90 35.54 -2.55
N LYS A 160 0.55 36.82 -2.33
CA LYS A 160 -0.11 37.71 -3.30
C LYS A 160 0.83 37.99 -4.50
N ARG A 161 0.31 37.80 -5.72
CA ARG A 161 1.01 38.04 -6.98
C ARG A 161 1.02 39.54 -7.33
N MET A 162 2.18 40.18 -7.30
CA MET A 162 2.42 41.49 -7.94
C MET A 162 2.59 41.31 -9.46
N LYS A 163 2.01 42.22 -10.25
CA LYS A 163 2.17 42.27 -11.72
C LYS A 163 3.31 43.22 -12.07
N SER A 164 4.20 42.80 -12.97
CA SER A 164 5.19 43.66 -13.63
C SER A 164 5.04 43.58 -15.16
N PRO A 165 5.38 44.65 -15.91
CA PRO A 165 4.89 44.87 -17.27
C PRO A 165 5.77 44.21 -18.34
N VAL A 166 5.16 43.98 -19.52
CA VAL A 166 5.77 43.42 -20.73
C VAL A 166 6.44 44.53 -21.53
N ASN A 167 7.74 44.37 -21.84
CA ASN A 167 8.42 45.16 -22.87
C ASN A 167 8.16 44.53 -24.25
N LYS A 168 7.76 45.37 -25.23
CA LYS A 168 7.70 45.02 -26.65
C LYS A 168 9.07 45.24 -27.29
N VAL A 169 9.43 44.34 -28.21
CA VAL A 169 10.43 44.56 -29.26
C VAL A 169 9.73 45.17 -30.46
#